data_AF-I7ZQZ5-F1
#
_entry.id   AF-I7ZQZ5-F1
#
_cell.length_a   1.000
_cell.length_b   1.000
_cell.length_c   1.000
_cell.angle_alpha   90.00
_cell.angle_beta   90.00
_cell.angle_gamma   90.00
#
_symmetry.space_group_name_H-M   'P 1'
#
loop_
_entity.id
_entity.type
_entity.pdbx_description
1 polymer ?
#
loop_
_entity_poly.entity_id
_entity_poly.type
_entity_poly.pdbx_seq_one_letter_code
_entity_poly.pdbx_strand_id
1 'polypeptide(L)'
;MADSQRRPRVFFDIQIGNEKTGRIALELFNDVVPKTAENFRALCTGEKGMGKQGKPLHFKGSIFHRVIKQFMIQGGDFTAFNGTGGESIYGEKFPDENFELKHDKPFLLSMANSGPGTNGSQFFITTVPTPHLDGKHVVFGEVINGKSVVRKVENMNTQADKPVKDVTIVECGELTGQDYDDADKQTPDATGDPYEDFPDDHQGEELNAQVCFKIASELKNFGNAAFKSGNLALGLEKYQKGLRYLHEFPEPDENDPKELDGQIKALRFALHSNSSLLANKLAQYGNGRSWATYALDTANAANAKDADKAKAYYRRAVASSGLKEEDEALKDLQEAEKLAPGDAGITNEIAKVKKAIKDRQAKERATAQKFFS
;
A
#
# COMPACT_ATOMS: atom_id res chain seq x y z
N MET A 1 -6.41 -44.31 -11.27
CA MET A 1 -5.30 -43.42 -10.89
C MET A 1 -5.96 -42.17 -10.36
N ALA A 2 -5.90 -41.96 -9.05
CA ALA A 2 -6.55 -40.81 -8.42
C ALA A 2 -5.76 -39.57 -8.82
N ASP A 3 -6.35 -38.73 -9.67
CA ASP A 3 -5.92 -37.35 -9.82
C ASP A 3 -6.15 -36.73 -8.44
N SER A 4 -5.10 -36.57 -7.64
CA SER A 4 -5.16 -35.86 -6.37
C SER A 4 -5.60 -34.44 -6.73
N GLN A 5 -6.90 -34.14 -6.53
CA GLN A 5 -7.53 -32.91 -6.98
C GLN A 5 -6.69 -31.71 -6.53
N ARG A 6 -5.99 -31.08 -7.48
CA ARG A 6 -5.27 -29.84 -7.26
C ARG A 6 -6.24 -28.81 -6.69
N ARG A 7 -5.77 -28.02 -5.73
CA ARG A 7 -6.53 -26.90 -5.17
C ARG A 7 -6.84 -25.88 -6.27
N PRO A 8 -8.10 -25.45 -6.46
CA PRO A 8 -8.44 -24.40 -7.40
C PRO A 8 -7.72 -23.10 -7.05
N ARG A 9 -7.29 -22.37 -8.07
CA ARG A 9 -6.71 -21.03 -7.92
C ARG A 9 -7.59 -20.03 -8.64
N VAL A 10 -7.95 -18.95 -7.97
CA VAL A 10 -8.81 -17.88 -8.50
C VAL A 10 -8.12 -16.54 -8.36
N PHE A 11 -8.64 -15.52 -9.02
CA PHE A 11 -8.07 -14.18 -8.94
C PHE A 11 -9.11 -13.07 -8.82
N PHE A 12 -8.66 -11.96 -8.25
CA PHE A 12 -9.34 -10.66 -8.28
C PHE A 12 -8.41 -9.59 -8.84
N ASP A 13 -8.84 -8.90 -9.89
CA ASP A 13 -8.21 -7.64 -10.31
C ASP A 13 -8.89 -6.49 -9.55
N ILE A 14 -8.09 -5.74 -8.81
CA ILE A 14 -8.54 -4.70 -7.89
C ILE A 14 -8.34 -3.32 -8.48
N GLN A 15 -9.37 -2.49 -8.37
CA GLN A 15 -9.32 -1.06 -8.66
C GLN A 15 -9.65 -0.27 -7.40
N ILE A 16 -8.87 0.78 -7.12
CA ILE A 16 -9.11 1.71 -6.02
C ILE A 16 -9.49 3.07 -6.62
N GLY A 17 -10.73 3.50 -6.43
CA GLY A 17 -11.29 4.65 -7.15
C GLY A 17 -11.20 4.41 -8.66
N ASN A 18 -10.37 5.19 -9.35
CA ASN A 18 -10.15 5.08 -10.81
C ASN A 18 -8.80 4.45 -11.17
N GLU A 19 -8.05 3.94 -10.20
CA GLU A 19 -6.69 3.41 -10.39
C GLU A 19 -6.70 1.88 -10.31
N LYS A 20 -6.35 1.22 -11.42
CA LYS A 20 -6.07 -0.22 -11.42
C LYS A 20 -4.87 -0.48 -10.52
N THR A 21 -5.09 -1.23 -9.45
CA THR A 21 -4.10 -1.39 -8.37
C THR A 21 -3.29 -2.66 -8.51
N GLY A 22 -3.89 -3.77 -8.92
CA GLY A 22 -3.18 -5.03 -9.10
C GLY A 22 -4.09 -6.25 -8.97
N ARG A 23 -3.49 -7.43 -9.07
CA ARG A 23 -4.17 -8.72 -8.95
C ARG A 23 -3.89 -9.36 -7.60
N ILE A 24 -4.93 -9.95 -7.00
CA ILE A 24 -4.83 -10.88 -5.88
C ILE A 24 -5.10 -12.28 -6.44
N ALA A 25 -4.16 -13.22 -6.25
CA ALA A 25 -4.39 -14.63 -6.56
C ALA A 25 -4.62 -15.40 -5.27
N LEU A 26 -5.64 -16.26 -5.25
CA LEU A 26 -6.06 -17.03 -4.08
C LEU A 26 -6.09 -18.53 -4.40
N GLU A 27 -5.62 -19.34 -3.47
CA GLU A 27 -5.77 -20.80 -3.52
C GLU A 27 -6.91 -21.23 -2.59
N LEU A 28 -7.79 -22.13 -3.07
CA LEU A 28 -8.98 -22.58 -2.35
C LEU A 28 -8.79 -24.01 -1.82
N PHE A 29 -9.10 -24.23 -0.55
CA PHE A 29 -8.89 -25.50 0.16
C PHE A 29 -10.03 -26.49 -0.08
N ASN A 30 -10.27 -26.87 -1.34
CA ASN A 30 -11.33 -27.81 -1.74
C ASN A 30 -11.13 -29.23 -1.17
N ASP A 31 -9.92 -29.58 -0.77
CA ASP A 31 -9.55 -30.80 -0.07
C ASP A 31 -10.03 -30.82 1.39
N VAL A 32 -10.31 -29.66 1.99
CA VAL A 32 -10.78 -29.53 3.39
C VAL A 32 -12.25 -29.10 3.44
N VAL A 33 -12.63 -28.12 2.61
CA VAL A 33 -13.96 -27.50 2.59
C VAL A 33 -14.50 -27.39 1.15
N PRO A 34 -14.80 -28.54 0.49
CA PRO A 34 -15.18 -28.59 -0.92
C PRO A 34 -16.40 -27.74 -1.28
N LYS A 35 -17.43 -27.67 -0.42
CA LYS A 35 -18.63 -26.88 -0.72
C LYS A 35 -18.36 -25.38 -0.63
N THR A 36 -17.57 -24.97 0.36
CA THR A 36 -17.19 -23.57 0.58
C THR A 36 -16.26 -23.10 -0.55
N ALA A 37 -15.28 -23.91 -0.91
CA ALA A 37 -14.38 -23.64 -2.04
C ALA A 37 -15.14 -23.55 -3.38
N GLU A 38 -16.05 -24.49 -3.67
CA GLU A 38 -16.84 -24.47 -4.92
C GLU A 38 -17.78 -23.26 -4.99
N ASN A 39 -18.38 -22.84 -3.86
CA ASN A 39 -19.17 -21.62 -3.80
C ASN A 39 -18.35 -20.41 -4.24
N PHE A 40 -17.16 -20.24 -3.65
CA PHE A 40 -16.32 -19.10 -3.96
C PHE A 40 -15.77 -19.13 -5.39
N ARG A 41 -15.32 -20.30 -5.86
CA ARG A 41 -14.83 -20.49 -7.24
C ARG A 41 -15.89 -20.12 -8.26
N ALA A 42 -17.11 -20.67 -8.12
CA ALA A 42 -18.21 -20.39 -9.03
C ALA A 42 -18.67 -18.92 -8.99
N LEU A 43 -18.58 -18.25 -7.83
CA LEU A 43 -18.81 -16.80 -7.72
C LEU A 43 -17.68 -15.97 -8.34
N CYS A 44 -16.46 -16.50 -8.47
CA CYS A 44 -15.39 -15.86 -9.24
C CYS A 44 -15.63 -15.98 -10.75
N THR A 45 -16.14 -17.11 -11.24
CA THR A 45 -16.37 -17.32 -12.68
C THR A 45 -17.71 -16.77 -13.17
N GLY A 46 -18.70 -16.62 -12.29
CA GLY A 46 -20.06 -16.22 -12.65
C GLY A 46 -20.86 -17.29 -13.39
N GLU A 47 -20.36 -18.53 -13.47
CA GLU A 47 -20.92 -19.59 -14.32
C GLU A 47 -22.32 -20.05 -13.92
N LYS A 48 -22.75 -19.77 -12.68
CA LYS A 48 -24.08 -20.15 -12.17
C LYS A 48 -25.18 -19.15 -12.56
N GLY A 49 -24.84 -18.10 -13.32
CA GLY A 49 -25.81 -17.19 -13.91
C GLY A 49 -26.48 -16.28 -12.88
N MET A 50 -27.80 -16.12 -12.99
CA MET A 50 -28.59 -15.25 -12.12
C MET A 50 -29.00 -15.98 -10.85
N GLY A 51 -28.78 -15.34 -9.69
CA GLY A 51 -29.26 -15.85 -8.42
C GLY A 51 -30.69 -15.41 -8.12
N LYS A 52 -31.21 -15.83 -6.96
CA LYS A 52 -32.63 -15.68 -6.62
C LYS A 52 -33.01 -14.23 -6.32
N GLN A 53 -32.04 -13.40 -5.95
CA GLN A 53 -32.23 -11.96 -5.73
C GLN A 53 -32.18 -11.15 -7.03
N GLY A 54 -32.17 -11.79 -8.21
CA GLY A 54 -32.18 -11.11 -9.50
C GLY A 54 -30.86 -10.39 -9.81
N LYS A 55 -29.76 -10.80 -9.17
CA LYS A 55 -28.40 -10.33 -9.45
C LYS A 55 -27.55 -11.50 -9.97
N PRO A 56 -26.54 -11.26 -10.82
CA PRO A 56 -25.59 -12.30 -11.20
C PRO A 56 -24.87 -12.86 -9.97
N LEU A 57 -24.72 -14.19 -9.89
CA LEU A 57 -23.90 -14.88 -8.90
C LEU A 57 -22.42 -14.72 -9.27
N HIS A 58 -21.92 -13.48 -9.18
CA HIS A 58 -20.60 -13.11 -9.69
C HIS A 58 -19.97 -11.97 -8.86
N PHE A 59 -18.70 -12.11 -8.47
CA PHE A 59 -17.97 -11.08 -7.73
C PHE A 59 -17.56 -9.87 -8.57
N LYS A 60 -17.54 -9.98 -9.90
CA LYS A 60 -17.19 -8.86 -10.77
C LYS A 60 -18.13 -7.67 -10.55
N GLY A 61 -17.54 -6.53 -10.22
CA GLY A 61 -18.23 -5.29 -9.87
C GLY A 61 -18.58 -5.17 -8.38
N SER A 62 -18.41 -6.22 -7.58
CA SER A 62 -18.57 -6.13 -6.12
C SER A 62 -17.42 -5.35 -5.47
N ILE A 63 -17.62 -4.94 -4.22
CA ILE A 63 -16.69 -4.07 -3.49
C ILE A 63 -16.24 -4.67 -2.16
N PHE A 64 -15.08 -4.24 -1.69
CA PHE A 64 -14.69 -4.36 -0.29
C PHE A 64 -15.38 -3.24 0.50
N HIS A 65 -16.51 -3.57 1.11
CA HIS A 65 -17.39 -2.61 1.78
C HIS A 65 -16.98 -2.34 3.23
N ARG A 66 -16.10 -3.17 3.81
CA ARG A 66 -15.63 -3.03 5.18
C ARG A 66 -14.14 -3.40 5.29
N VAL A 67 -13.35 -2.50 5.84
CA VAL A 67 -11.89 -2.62 6.00
C VAL A 67 -11.52 -2.17 7.41
N ILE A 68 -10.86 -3.04 8.15
CA ILE A 68 -10.35 -2.74 9.50
C ILE A 68 -8.87 -3.07 9.51
N LYS A 69 -8.05 -2.03 9.66
CA LYS A 69 -6.59 -2.15 9.74
C LYS A 69 -6.18 -3.00 10.94
N GLN A 70 -5.16 -3.85 10.76
CA GLN A 70 -4.72 -4.85 11.74
C GLN A 70 -5.83 -5.84 12.13
N PHE A 71 -6.69 -6.18 11.16
CA PHE A 71 -7.71 -7.19 11.35
C PHE A 71 -8.03 -7.91 10.02
N MET A 72 -8.79 -7.28 9.12
CA MET A 72 -9.25 -7.90 7.89
C MET A 72 -9.81 -6.91 6.87
N ILE A 73 -9.93 -7.36 5.61
CA ILE A 73 -10.68 -6.70 4.54
C ILE A 73 -11.85 -7.59 4.11
N GLN A 74 -13.06 -7.05 4.06
CA GLN A 74 -14.30 -7.81 3.82
C GLN A 74 -15.03 -7.32 2.56
N GLY A 75 -15.46 -8.29 1.74
CA GLY A 75 -16.14 -8.08 0.47
C GLY A 75 -17.22 -9.14 0.19
N GLY A 76 -17.61 -9.26 -1.07
CA GLY A 76 -18.51 -10.33 -1.54
C GLY A 76 -20.02 -10.04 -1.41
N ASP A 77 -20.41 -8.83 -1.01
CA ASP A 77 -21.80 -8.37 -1.14
C ASP A 77 -22.01 -7.74 -2.52
N PHE A 78 -22.44 -8.55 -3.47
CA PHE A 78 -22.76 -8.12 -4.85
C PHE A 78 -24.23 -7.73 -5.03
N THR A 79 -25.07 -7.79 -3.98
CA THR A 79 -26.50 -7.45 -4.09
C THR A 79 -26.80 -6.07 -3.52
N ALA A 80 -26.29 -5.76 -2.32
CA ALA A 80 -26.54 -4.51 -1.59
C ALA A 80 -25.28 -3.62 -1.43
N PHE A 81 -24.08 -4.17 -1.65
CA PHE A 81 -22.80 -3.47 -1.60
C PHE A 81 -22.50 -2.78 -0.25
N ASN A 82 -23.07 -3.27 0.85
CA ASN A 82 -22.97 -2.63 2.16
C ASN A 82 -22.87 -3.63 3.33
N GLY A 83 -22.80 -4.93 3.04
CA GLY A 83 -22.70 -6.00 4.03
C GLY A 83 -24.05 -6.58 4.47
N THR A 84 -25.18 -6.05 4.00
CA THR A 84 -26.52 -6.61 4.32
C THR A 84 -27.00 -7.62 3.29
N GLY A 85 -26.27 -7.77 2.17
CA GLY A 85 -26.67 -8.62 1.05
C GLY A 85 -25.79 -9.87 0.84
N GLY A 86 -25.77 -10.33 -0.41
CA GLY A 86 -25.11 -11.54 -0.85
C GLY A 86 -26.00 -12.78 -0.84
N GLU A 87 -25.65 -13.75 -1.68
CA GLU A 87 -26.27 -15.08 -1.73
C GLU A 87 -25.27 -16.11 -2.26
N SER A 88 -25.41 -17.36 -1.83
CA SER A 88 -24.55 -18.46 -2.29
C SER A 88 -25.05 -19.09 -3.59
N ILE A 89 -24.22 -19.90 -4.23
CA ILE A 89 -24.65 -20.72 -5.37
C ILE A 89 -25.68 -21.80 -5.00
N TYR A 90 -25.86 -22.07 -3.71
CA TYR A 90 -26.79 -23.08 -3.18
C TYR A 90 -28.13 -22.48 -2.73
N GLY A 91 -28.30 -21.16 -2.82
CA GLY A 91 -29.43 -20.41 -2.27
C GLY A 91 -28.97 -19.25 -1.39
N GLU A 92 -29.88 -18.70 -0.59
CA GLU A 92 -29.57 -17.52 0.24
C GLU A 92 -28.40 -17.76 1.19
N LYS A 93 -28.41 -18.90 1.90
CA LYS A 93 -27.41 -19.30 2.88
C LYS A 93 -27.07 -20.80 2.80
N PHE A 94 -25.89 -21.19 3.29
CA PHE A 94 -25.49 -22.58 3.49
C PHE A 94 -24.78 -22.81 4.84
N PRO A 95 -24.79 -24.05 5.38
CA PRO A 95 -24.19 -24.38 6.68
C PRO A 95 -22.67 -24.17 6.75
N ASP A 96 -22.13 -24.07 7.95
CA ASP A 96 -20.68 -24.17 8.18
C ASP A 96 -20.21 -25.59 7.85
N GLU A 97 -19.16 -25.70 7.04
CA GLU A 97 -18.69 -27.01 6.57
C GLU A 97 -17.82 -27.72 7.63
N ASN A 98 -16.78 -27.06 8.13
CA ASN A 98 -16.04 -27.42 9.34
C ASN A 98 -15.21 -26.23 9.85
N PHE A 99 -14.49 -26.41 10.97
CA PHE A 99 -13.61 -25.40 11.57
C PHE A 99 -12.22 -25.98 11.92
N GLU A 100 -11.73 -26.90 11.08
CA GLU A 100 -10.44 -27.58 11.29
C GLU A 100 -9.27 -26.59 11.21
N LEU A 101 -9.29 -25.72 10.21
CA LEU A 101 -8.29 -24.68 10.00
C LEU A 101 -8.50 -23.49 10.96
N LYS A 102 -7.39 -22.90 11.40
CA LYS A 102 -7.36 -21.76 12.33
C LYS A 102 -6.98 -20.47 11.61
N HIS A 103 -7.36 -19.33 12.18
CA HIS A 103 -6.95 -18.02 11.68
C HIS A 103 -5.61 -17.62 12.30
N ASP A 104 -4.56 -18.40 12.05
CA ASP A 104 -3.26 -18.33 12.73
C ASP A 104 -2.22 -17.44 12.03
N LYS A 105 -2.52 -16.96 10.82
CA LYS A 105 -1.64 -16.12 10.01
C LYS A 105 -2.43 -15.08 9.20
N PRO A 106 -1.78 -13.99 8.72
CA PRO A 106 -2.39 -13.10 7.75
C PRO A 106 -2.69 -13.82 6.42
N PHE A 107 -3.52 -13.19 5.60
CA PHE A 107 -3.87 -13.59 4.24
C PHE A 107 -4.69 -14.86 4.10
N LEU A 108 -5.33 -15.31 5.18
CA LEU A 108 -6.31 -16.37 5.11
C LEU A 108 -7.65 -15.83 4.60
N LEU A 109 -8.28 -16.60 3.72
CA LEU A 109 -9.59 -16.33 3.16
C LEU A 109 -10.64 -17.10 3.98
N SER A 110 -11.65 -16.39 4.48
CA SER A 110 -12.63 -16.96 5.41
C SER A 110 -14.03 -16.38 5.20
N MET A 111 -15.07 -17.18 5.50
CA MET A 111 -16.46 -16.81 5.25
C MET A 111 -16.95 -15.79 6.28
N ALA A 112 -17.55 -14.69 5.81
CA ALA A 112 -18.35 -13.83 6.66
C ALA A 112 -19.75 -14.45 6.87
N ASN A 113 -20.27 -14.37 8.09
CA ASN A 113 -21.59 -14.86 8.44
C ASN A 113 -22.26 -13.96 9.50
N SER A 114 -23.55 -14.20 9.73
CA SER A 114 -24.37 -13.52 10.74
C SER A 114 -24.80 -14.47 11.86
N GLY A 115 -23.92 -15.43 12.20
CA GLY A 115 -24.19 -16.52 13.14
C GLY A 115 -24.07 -17.92 12.50
N PRO A 116 -24.19 -18.99 13.30
CA PRO A 116 -23.95 -20.36 12.84
C PRO A 116 -24.78 -20.72 11.60
N GLY A 117 -24.12 -21.29 10.59
CA GLY A 117 -24.75 -21.81 9.37
C GLY A 117 -25.35 -20.76 8.43
N THR A 118 -24.86 -19.51 8.48
CA THR A 118 -25.36 -18.40 7.67
C THR A 118 -24.34 -17.92 6.63
N ASN A 119 -23.58 -18.84 6.04
CA ASN A 119 -22.63 -18.53 4.97
C ASN A 119 -23.38 -18.16 3.69
N GLY A 120 -22.98 -17.08 3.01
CA GLY A 120 -23.55 -16.62 1.75
C GLY A 120 -22.47 -16.46 0.68
N SER A 121 -22.30 -15.24 0.19
CA SER A 121 -21.18 -14.87 -0.70
C SER A 121 -20.11 -14.01 -0.04
N GLN A 122 -20.42 -13.41 1.11
CA GLN A 122 -19.48 -12.50 1.77
C GLN A 122 -18.30 -13.26 2.37
N PHE A 123 -17.13 -12.65 2.25
CA PHE A 123 -15.86 -13.21 2.70
C PHE A 123 -15.00 -12.10 3.29
N PHE A 124 -13.97 -12.50 4.04
CA PHE A 124 -12.89 -11.60 4.42
C PHE A 124 -11.53 -12.25 4.19
N ILE A 125 -10.52 -11.40 4.00
CA ILE A 125 -9.10 -11.77 3.97
C ILE A 125 -8.48 -11.20 5.25
N THR A 126 -7.86 -12.07 6.08
CA THR A 126 -7.17 -11.63 7.30
C THR A 126 -5.92 -10.83 6.95
N THR A 127 -5.56 -9.87 7.81
CA THR A 127 -4.30 -9.12 7.66
C THR A 127 -3.35 -9.31 8.84
N VAL A 128 -3.80 -10.05 9.85
CA VAL A 128 -3.06 -10.52 11.03
C VAL A 128 -3.65 -11.88 11.47
N PRO A 129 -3.03 -12.62 12.39
CA PRO A 129 -3.70 -13.72 13.08
C PRO A 129 -4.96 -13.25 13.81
N THR A 130 -6.07 -13.96 13.65
CA THR A 130 -7.38 -13.62 14.24
C THR A 130 -8.02 -14.81 15.00
N PRO A 131 -7.36 -15.37 16.03
CA PRO A 131 -7.82 -16.59 16.72
C PRO A 131 -9.19 -16.45 17.39
N HIS A 132 -9.64 -15.22 17.66
CA HIS A 132 -10.98 -14.96 18.21
C HIS A 132 -12.13 -15.30 17.23
N LEU A 133 -11.82 -15.54 15.95
CA LEU A 133 -12.74 -15.99 14.91
C LEU A 133 -12.78 -17.53 14.75
N ASP A 134 -11.88 -18.25 15.43
CA ASP A 134 -11.83 -19.71 15.34
C ASP A 134 -13.12 -20.36 15.85
N GLY A 135 -13.59 -21.38 15.14
CA GLY A 135 -14.86 -22.06 15.44
C GLY A 135 -16.12 -21.24 15.11
N LYS A 136 -15.97 -20.06 14.51
CA LYS A 136 -17.08 -19.17 14.13
C LYS A 136 -17.14 -18.89 12.64
N HIS A 137 -16.00 -18.87 11.96
CA HIS A 137 -15.88 -18.58 10.53
C HIS A 137 -15.09 -19.70 9.85
N VAL A 138 -15.57 -20.15 8.69
CA VAL A 138 -14.93 -21.23 7.92
C VAL A 138 -13.77 -20.64 7.14
N VAL A 139 -12.53 -21.03 7.47
CA VAL A 139 -11.34 -20.76 6.65
C VAL A 139 -11.35 -21.68 5.45
N PHE A 140 -11.20 -21.14 4.24
CA PHE A 140 -11.38 -21.91 3.01
C PHE A 140 -10.37 -21.60 1.89
N GLY A 141 -9.38 -20.75 2.16
CA GLY A 141 -8.30 -20.48 1.22
C GLY A 141 -7.26 -19.54 1.78
N GLU A 142 -6.33 -19.13 0.93
CA GLU A 142 -5.33 -18.10 1.26
C GLU A 142 -4.90 -17.31 0.02
N VAL A 143 -4.35 -16.11 0.24
CA VAL A 143 -3.71 -15.33 -0.81
C VAL A 143 -2.32 -15.89 -1.07
N ILE A 144 -2.10 -16.32 -2.31
CA ILE A 144 -0.80 -16.84 -2.77
C ILE A 144 0.02 -15.80 -3.52
N ASN A 145 -0.61 -14.72 -4.01
CA ASN A 145 0.06 -13.61 -4.66
C ASN A 145 -0.78 -12.33 -4.58
N GLY A 146 -0.14 -11.16 -4.65
CA GLY A 146 -0.83 -9.87 -4.48
C GLY A 146 -1.08 -9.47 -3.03
N LYS A 147 -0.29 -9.97 -2.07
CA LYS A 147 -0.35 -9.55 -0.65
C LYS A 147 -0.25 -8.03 -0.49
N SER A 148 0.59 -7.37 -1.30
CA SER A 148 0.73 -5.91 -1.29
C SER A 148 -0.54 -5.17 -1.68
N VAL A 149 -1.38 -5.76 -2.55
CA VAL A 149 -2.70 -5.22 -2.88
C VAL A 149 -3.62 -5.29 -1.66
N VAL A 150 -3.63 -6.42 -0.95
CA VAL A 150 -4.37 -6.59 0.32
C VAL A 150 -3.93 -5.55 1.34
N ARG A 151 -2.62 -5.39 1.54
CA ARG A 151 -2.04 -4.40 2.46
C ARG A 151 -2.34 -2.96 2.05
N LYS A 152 -2.37 -2.66 0.74
CA LYS A 152 -2.75 -1.33 0.23
C LYS A 152 -4.22 -1.04 0.55
N VAL A 153 -5.12 -2.01 0.38
CA VAL A 153 -6.53 -1.89 0.77
C VAL A 153 -6.68 -1.72 2.28
N GLU A 154 -5.98 -2.54 3.07
CA GLU A 154 -5.98 -2.46 4.55
C GLU A 154 -5.59 -1.07 5.08
N ASN A 155 -4.60 -0.42 4.45
CA ASN A 155 -4.07 0.86 4.90
C ASN A 155 -4.84 2.08 4.37
N MET A 156 -5.98 1.88 3.70
CA MET A 156 -6.81 2.99 3.24
C MET A 156 -7.49 3.71 4.41
N ASN A 157 -7.73 5.01 4.24
CA ASN A 157 -8.60 5.75 5.14
C ASN A 157 -10.04 5.22 5.02
N THR A 158 -10.69 5.03 6.15
CA THR A 158 -12.08 4.55 6.24
C THR A 158 -12.97 5.55 6.97
N GLN A 159 -14.27 5.46 6.71
CA GLN A 159 -15.32 6.12 7.46
C GLN A 159 -16.31 5.06 7.90
N ALA A 160 -16.41 4.83 9.23
CA ALA A 160 -17.19 3.73 9.80
C ALA A 160 -16.86 2.37 9.12
N ASP A 161 -15.57 2.03 9.11
CA ASP A 161 -14.96 0.86 8.46
C ASP A 161 -15.10 0.81 6.92
N LYS A 162 -15.91 1.65 6.27
CA LYS A 162 -16.00 1.70 4.81
C LYS A 162 -14.84 2.50 4.21
N PRO A 163 -14.09 1.97 3.22
CA PRO A 163 -13.06 2.74 2.51
C PRO A 163 -13.61 4.04 1.91
N VAL A 164 -12.86 5.15 2.04
CA VAL A 164 -13.25 6.46 1.50
C VAL A 164 -13.27 6.48 -0.04
N LYS A 165 -12.39 5.71 -0.67
CA LYS A 165 -12.44 5.43 -2.10
C LYS A 165 -12.93 4.00 -2.28
N ASP A 166 -13.83 3.79 -3.23
CA ASP A 166 -14.34 2.45 -3.51
C ASP A 166 -13.20 1.52 -3.94
N VAL A 167 -13.23 0.30 -3.40
CA VAL A 167 -12.31 -0.79 -3.72
C VAL A 167 -13.12 -1.86 -4.42
N THR A 168 -12.98 -1.95 -5.73
CA THR A 168 -13.83 -2.76 -6.60
C THR A 168 -13.06 -3.94 -7.18
N ILE A 169 -13.68 -5.11 -7.20
CA ILE A 169 -13.23 -6.28 -7.97
C ILE A 169 -13.68 -6.05 -9.41
N VAL A 170 -12.79 -5.54 -10.27
CA VAL A 170 -13.14 -5.16 -11.65
C VAL A 170 -13.09 -6.33 -12.63
N GLU A 171 -12.33 -7.37 -12.30
CA GLU A 171 -12.33 -8.65 -12.99
C GLU A 171 -12.06 -9.77 -11.98
N CYS A 172 -12.65 -10.94 -12.22
CA CYS A 172 -12.39 -12.13 -11.43
C CYS A 172 -12.60 -13.40 -12.25
N GLY A 173 -12.03 -14.51 -11.79
CA GLY A 173 -12.16 -15.78 -12.48
C GLY A 173 -11.29 -16.88 -11.86
N GLU A 174 -11.31 -18.03 -12.51
CA GLU A 174 -10.47 -19.18 -12.19
C GLU A 174 -9.22 -19.18 -13.08
N LEU A 175 -8.06 -19.44 -12.48
CA LEU A 175 -6.78 -19.55 -13.18
C LEU A 175 -6.60 -20.98 -13.68
N THR A 176 -6.22 -21.15 -14.94
CA THR A 176 -6.02 -22.45 -15.58
C THR A 176 -4.75 -22.46 -16.42
N GLY A 177 -4.22 -23.66 -16.72
CA GLY A 177 -3.01 -23.81 -17.54
C GLY A 177 -1.81 -23.04 -16.96
N GLN A 178 -1.14 -22.26 -17.81
CA GLN A 178 0.05 -21.51 -17.42
C GLN A 178 -0.23 -20.48 -16.31
N ASP A 179 -1.39 -19.80 -16.36
CA ASP A 179 -1.79 -18.82 -15.36
C ASP A 179 -1.98 -19.46 -13.97
N TYR A 180 -2.37 -20.74 -13.92
CA TYR A 180 -2.43 -21.50 -12.68
C TYR A 180 -1.03 -21.81 -12.13
N ASP A 181 -0.14 -22.29 -13.00
CA ASP A 181 1.22 -22.70 -12.63
C ASP A 181 2.11 -21.48 -12.26
N ASP A 182 1.74 -20.28 -12.69
CA ASP A 182 2.43 -19.03 -12.37
C ASP A 182 1.76 -18.22 -11.25
N ALA A 183 0.61 -18.67 -10.73
CA ALA A 183 -0.21 -17.90 -9.80
C ALA A 183 0.49 -17.52 -8.48
N ASP A 184 1.40 -18.36 -8.00
CA ASP A 184 2.20 -18.16 -6.77
C ASP A 184 3.57 -17.52 -7.04
N LYS A 185 3.93 -17.30 -8.31
CA LYS A 185 5.20 -16.67 -8.68
C LYS A 185 5.08 -15.17 -8.53
N GLN A 186 5.85 -14.61 -7.60
CA GLN A 186 6.07 -13.17 -7.58
C GLN A 186 6.79 -12.77 -8.87
N THR A 187 6.18 -11.87 -9.63
CA THR A 187 6.84 -11.25 -10.78
C THR A 187 7.52 -9.99 -10.25
N PRO A 188 8.86 -9.95 -10.18
CA PRO A 188 9.55 -8.72 -9.82
C PRO A 188 9.13 -7.61 -10.77
N ASP A 189 8.99 -6.40 -10.27
CA ASP A 189 8.74 -5.27 -11.15
C ASP A 189 9.95 -4.97 -12.06
N ALA A 190 9.86 -3.90 -12.85
CA ALA A 190 10.91 -3.51 -13.79
C ALA A 190 12.30 -3.26 -13.16
N THR A 191 12.40 -3.12 -11.84
CA THR A 191 13.68 -2.99 -11.12
C THR A 191 14.28 -4.34 -10.71
N GLY A 192 13.51 -5.42 -10.74
CA GLY A 192 13.95 -6.74 -10.24
C GLY A 192 13.92 -6.86 -8.72
N ASP A 193 13.22 -5.98 -8.01
CA ASP A 193 13.09 -6.02 -6.55
C ASP A 193 12.46 -7.34 -6.08
N PRO A 194 13.19 -8.18 -5.30
CA PRO A 194 12.70 -9.48 -4.84
C PRO A 194 12.00 -9.44 -3.48
N TYR A 195 11.94 -8.28 -2.82
CA TYR A 195 11.48 -8.19 -1.44
C TYR A 195 9.95 -8.05 -1.38
N GLU A 196 9.35 -8.49 -0.28
CA GLU A 196 7.94 -8.23 0.01
C GLU A 196 7.72 -6.74 0.30
N ASP A 197 6.57 -6.18 -0.09
CA ASP A 197 6.32 -4.73 0.04
C ASP A 197 6.19 -4.24 1.49
N PHE A 198 5.82 -5.15 2.40
CA PHE A 198 5.68 -4.92 3.82
C PHE A 198 6.60 -5.88 4.60
N PRO A 199 7.41 -5.39 5.55
CA PRO A 199 8.35 -6.23 6.31
C PRO A 199 7.67 -7.38 7.07
N ASP A 200 6.47 -7.15 7.61
CA ASP A 200 5.67 -8.16 8.33
C ASP A 200 5.40 -9.42 7.49
N ASP A 201 5.45 -9.29 6.16
CA ASP A 201 5.17 -10.36 5.21
C ASP A 201 6.47 -10.99 4.67
N HIS A 202 7.64 -10.55 5.15
CA HIS A 202 8.95 -11.02 4.71
C HIS A 202 9.08 -12.53 4.86
N GLN A 203 9.58 -13.16 3.79
CA GLN A 203 9.89 -14.58 3.78
C GLN A 203 11.41 -14.77 3.71
N GLY A 204 11.93 -15.71 4.49
CA GLY A 204 13.34 -16.07 4.47
C GLY A 204 14.01 -15.90 5.82
N GLU A 205 15.15 -15.20 5.82
CA GLU A 205 15.92 -14.90 7.03
C GLU A 205 15.08 -14.06 7.99
N GLU A 206 15.21 -14.33 9.30
CA GLU A 206 14.54 -13.53 10.31
C GLU A 206 15.00 -12.07 10.22
N LEU A 207 14.04 -11.15 10.21
CA LEU A 207 14.36 -9.73 10.14
C LEU A 207 15.04 -9.29 11.43
N ASN A 208 16.11 -8.52 11.27
CA ASN A 208 16.82 -7.78 12.31
C ASN A 208 17.35 -6.47 11.71
N ALA A 209 18.00 -5.64 12.52
CA ALA A 209 18.48 -4.33 12.07
C ALA A 209 19.47 -4.44 10.89
N GLN A 210 20.37 -5.44 10.91
CA GLN A 210 21.36 -5.64 9.84
C GLN A 210 20.71 -6.08 8.53
N VAL A 211 19.76 -7.02 8.57
CA VAL A 211 18.99 -7.49 7.42
C VAL A 211 18.15 -6.35 6.85
N CYS A 212 17.40 -5.63 7.70
CA CYS A 212 16.61 -4.48 7.26
C CYS A 212 17.47 -3.37 6.63
N PHE A 213 18.65 -3.09 7.19
CA PHE A 213 19.59 -2.14 6.61
C PHE A 213 20.08 -2.58 5.22
N LYS A 214 20.41 -3.87 5.04
CA LYS A 214 20.80 -4.42 3.74
C LYS A 214 19.68 -4.29 2.72
N ILE A 215 18.47 -4.74 3.07
CA ILE A 215 17.28 -4.67 2.21
C ILE A 215 16.99 -3.22 1.81
N ALA A 216 16.96 -2.29 2.78
CA ALA A 216 16.72 -0.88 2.52
C ALA A 216 17.81 -0.24 1.64
N SER A 217 19.06 -0.70 1.74
CA SER A 217 20.17 -0.25 0.90
C SER A 217 19.99 -0.70 -0.55
N GLU A 218 19.56 -1.94 -0.78
CA GLU A 218 19.23 -2.47 -2.10
C GLU A 218 18.01 -1.76 -2.70
N LEU A 219 16.95 -1.54 -1.90
CA LEU A 219 15.76 -0.78 -2.29
C LEU A 219 16.08 0.66 -2.69
N LYS A 220 17.03 1.31 -2.00
CA LYS A 220 17.55 2.62 -2.45
C LYS A 220 18.17 2.53 -3.84
N ASN A 221 18.90 1.45 -4.15
CA ASN A 221 19.51 1.27 -5.47
C ASN A 221 18.46 1.02 -6.56
N PHE A 222 17.45 0.20 -6.28
CA PHE A 222 16.31 0.01 -7.18
C PHE A 222 15.55 1.33 -7.41
N GLY A 223 15.32 2.11 -6.36
CA GLY A 223 14.71 3.43 -6.48
C GLY A 223 15.53 4.41 -7.32
N ASN A 224 16.86 4.39 -7.16
CA ASN A 224 17.77 5.19 -7.99
C ASN A 224 17.72 4.76 -9.46
N ALA A 225 17.64 3.44 -9.73
CA ALA A 225 17.54 2.91 -11.10
C ALA A 225 16.22 3.33 -11.76
N ALA A 226 15.09 3.17 -11.06
CA ALA A 226 13.78 3.62 -11.53
C ALA A 226 13.73 5.14 -11.77
N PHE A 227 14.35 5.93 -10.89
CA PHE A 227 14.46 7.37 -11.11
C PHE A 227 15.24 7.72 -12.37
N LYS A 228 16.38 7.05 -12.61
CA LYS A 228 17.22 7.24 -13.80
C LYS A 228 16.51 6.82 -15.08
N SER A 229 15.62 5.82 -15.03
CA SER A 229 14.80 5.41 -16.17
C SER A 229 13.55 6.28 -16.38
N GLY A 230 13.38 7.34 -15.57
CA GLY A 230 12.23 8.26 -15.66
C GLY A 230 10.96 7.77 -14.97
N ASN A 231 10.97 6.59 -14.34
CA ASN A 231 9.82 6.07 -13.60
C ASN A 231 9.82 6.61 -12.16
N LEU A 232 9.32 7.85 -12.02
CA LEU A 232 9.32 8.57 -10.75
C LEU A 232 8.44 7.91 -9.69
N ALA A 233 7.28 7.37 -10.07
CA ALA A 233 6.36 6.71 -9.13
C ALA A 233 6.98 5.45 -8.53
N LEU A 234 7.57 4.60 -9.38
CA LEU A 234 8.27 3.40 -8.94
C LEU A 234 9.49 3.73 -8.09
N GLY A 235 10.27 4.75 -8.48
CA GLY A 235 11.41 5.20 -7.68
C GLY A 235 10.99 5.64 -6.28
N LEU A 236 9.87 6.37 -6.17
CA LEU A 236 9.33 6.80 -4.90
C LEU A 236 8.85 5.61 -4.05
N GLU A 237 8.15 4.67 -4.68
CA GLU A 237 7.67 3.45 -4.02
C GLU A 237 8.83 2.65 -3.40
N LYS A 238 9.95 2.49 -4.12
CA LYS A 238 11.15 1.81 -3.59
C LYS A 238 11.77 2.54 -2.41
N TYR A 239 11.84 3.87 -2.44
CA TYR A 239 12.35 4.61 -1.28
C TYR A 239 11.44 4.48 -0.06
N GLN A 240 10.13 4.56 -0.26
CA GLN A 240 9.15 4.38 0.82
C GLN A 240 9.18 2.94 1.36
N LYS A 241 9.39 1.94 0.50
CA LYS A 241 9.58 0.54 0.91
C LYS A 241 10.83 0.40 1.78
N GLY A 242 11.96 0.98 1.38
CA GLY A 242 13.18 0.96 2.20
C GLY A 242 12.96 1.58 3.58
N LEU A 243 12.18 2.67 3.66
CA LEU A 243 11.82 3.29 4.95
C LEU A 243 10.93 2.40 5.82
N ARG A 244 10.02 1.60 5.23
CA ARG A 244 9.22 0.62 5.98
C ARG A 244 10.11 -0.45 6.62
N TYR A 245 11.06 -1.02 5.87
CA TYR A 245 12.02 -1.98 6.42
C TYR A 245 12.86 -1.40 7.56
N LEU A 246 13.35 -0.15 7.42
CA LEU A 246 14.08 0.52 8.50
C LEU A 246 13.21 0.90 9.70
N HIS A 247 11.88 0.93 9.55
CA HIS A 247 10.99 1.22 10.67
C HIS A 247 10.79 0.00 11.58
N GLU A 248 10.88 -1.20 11.02
CA GLU A 248 10.69 -2.45 11.78
C GLU A 248 11.77 -2.61 12.86
N PHE A 249 13.02 -2.32 12.50
CA PHE A 249 14.16 -2.30 13.41
C PHE A 249 14.82 -0.92 13.35
N PRO A 250 14.30 0.06 14.12
CA PRO A 250 14.72 1.44 14.00
C PRO A 250 16.13 1.68 14.53
N GLU A 251 16.58 0.84 15.45
CA GLU A 251 17.88 0.87 16.11
C GLU A 251 18.48 -0.54 16.15
N PRO A 252 19.82 -0.67 16.05
CA PRO A 252 20.49 -1.96 16.20
C PRO A 252 20.49 -2.45 17.64
N ASP A 253 20.71 -3.75 17.82
CA ASP A 253 20.86 -4.38 19.14
C ASP A 253 22.31 -4.27 19.68
N GLU A 254 22.56 -4.84 20.86
CA GLU A 254 23.89 -4.82 21.49
C GLU A 254 24.93 -5.74 20.81
N ASN A 255 24.48 -6.71 20.03
CA ASN A 255 25.32 -7.67 19.31
C ASN A 255 25.65 -7.19 17.88
N ASP A 256 24.90 -6.22 17.37
CA ASP A 256 25.09 -5.60 16.07
C ASP A 256 26.40 -4.78 15.98
N PRO A 257 26.95 -4.59 14.75
CA PRO A 257 28.11 -3.73 14.54
C PRO A 257 27.86 -2.29 15.03
N LYS A 258 28.83 -1.72 15.74
CA LYS A 258 28.73 -0.37 16.34
C LYS A 258 28.45 0.73 15.33
N GLU A 259 28.89 0.55 14.08
CA GLU A 259 28.70 1.50 12.99
C GLU A 259 27.29 1.45 12.40
N LEU A 260 26.53 0.37 12.65
CA LEU A 260 25.24 0.10 12.00
C LEU A 260 24.21 1.19 12.32
N ASP A 261 24.16 1.68 13.56
CA ASP A 261 23.27 2.77 13.97
C ASP A 261 23.47 4.03 13.10
N GLY A 262 24.72 4.45 12.94
CA GLY A 262 25.08 5.59 12.09
C GLY A 262 24.73 5.35 10.62
N GLN A 263 24.92 4.12 10.14
CA GLN A 263 24.58 3.73 8.77
C GLN A 263 23.06 3.75 8.53
N ILE A 264 22.25 3.23 9.46
CA ILE A 264 20.79 3.27 9.40
C ILE A 264 20.30 4.71 9.37
N LYS A 265 20.83 5.58 10.26
CA LYS A 265 20.48 7.00 10.29
C LYS A 265 20.83 7.72 8.98
N ALA A 266 22.01 7.49 8.44
CA ALA A 266 22.43 8.03 7.13
C ALA A 266 21.55 7.52 5.97
N LEU A 267 21.17 6.24 5.98
CA LEU A 267 20.30 5.67 4.97
C LEU A 267 18.87 6.23 5.06
N ARG A 268 18.31 6.33 6.27
CA ARG A 268 16.99 6.92 6.53
C ARG A 268 16.91 8.38 6.05
N PHE A 269 17.94 9.18 6.35
CA PHE A 269 18.08 10.53 5.82
C PHE A 269 18.03 10.55 4.29
N ALA A 270 18.84 9.71 3.64
CA ALA A 270 18.92 9.66 2.17
C ALA A 270 17.59 9.26 1.53
N LEU A 271 16.90 8.26 2.10
CA LEU A 271 15.61 7.77 1.61
C LEU A 271 14.51 8.83 1.75
N HIS A 272 14.40 9.50 2.91
CA HIS A 272 13.43 10.59 3.09
C HIS A 272 13.71 11.76 2.14
N SER A 273 14.98 12.16 2.04
CA SER A 273 15.38 13.25 1.17
C SER A 273 15.06 12.92 -0.30
N ASN A 274 15.38 11.71 -0.78
CA ASN A 274 15.08 11.29 -2.15
C ASN A 274 13.58 11.12 -2.40
N SER A 275 12.83 10.64 -1.41
CA SER A 275 11.37 10.55 -1.50
C SER A 275 10.75 11.94 -1.68
N SER A 276 11.23 12.94 -0.94
CA SER A 276 10.77 14.33 -1.09
C SER A 276 11.00 14.86 -2.51
N LEU A 277 12.18 14.60 -3.09
CA LEU A 277 12.48 14.98 -4.47
C LEU A 277 11.46 14.39 -5.46
N LEU A 278 11.15 13.10 -5.35
CA LEU A 278 10.24 12.44 -6.29
C LEU A 278 8.78 12.86 -6.06
N ALA A 279 8.36 13.01 -4.81
CA ALA A 279 7.04 13.58 -4.50
C ALA A 279 6.84 14.96 -5.13
N ASN A 280 7.84 15.84 -5.01
CA ASN A 280 7.77 17.17 -5.62
C ASN A 280 7.64 17.11 -7.15
N LYS A 281 8.39 16.21 -7.81
CA LYS A 281 8.27 16.01 -9.26
C LYS A 281 6.92 15.44 -9.68
N LEU A 282 6.26 14.69 -8.80
CA LEU A 282 4.91 14.14 -8.97
C LEU A 282 3.81 15.10 -8.49
N ALA A 283 4.14 16.35 -8.15
CA ALA A 283 3.23 17.34 -7.57
C ALA A 283 2.52 16.90 -6.27
N GLN A 284 3.08 15.92 -5.56
CA GLN A 284 2.63 15.47 -4.24
C GLN A 284 3.25 16.34 -3.14
N TYR A 285 3.04 17.65 -3.19
CA TYR A 285 3.77 18.61 -2.37
C TYR A 285 3.56 18.42 -0.86
N GLY A 286 2.39 17.96 -0.42
CA GLY A 286 2.17 17.62 0.99
C GLY A 286 3.15 16.54 1.49
N ASN A 287 3.29 15.45 0.73
CA ASN A 287 4.24 14.38 1.02
C ASN A 287 5.69 14.87 0.91
N GLY A 288 5.97 15.66 -0.14
CA GLY A 288 7.28 16.27 -0.38
C GLY A 288 7.77 17.09 0.82
N ARG A 289 6.88 17.92 1.39
CA ARG A 289 7.16 18.72 2.59
C ARG A 289 7.42 17.85 3.81
N SER A 290 6.52 16.90 4.10
CA SER A 290 6.64 16.02 5.28
C SER A 290 7.93 15.21 5.26
N TRP A 291 8.26 14.58 4.14
CA TRP A 291 9.48 13.77 4.04
C TRP A 291 10.76 14.60 4.06
N ALA A 292 10.76 15.83 3.51
CA ALA A 292 11.91 16.71 3.68
C ALA A 292 12.11 17.12 5.14
N THR A 293 11.02 17.38 5.88
CA THR A 293 11.09 17.64 7.32
C THR A 293 11.68 16.46 8.07
N TYR A 294 11.21 15.22 7.83
CA TYR A 294 11.80 14.04 8.48
C TYR A 294 13.29 13.84 8.15
N ALA A 295 13.72 14.15 6.93
CA ALA A 295 15.14 14.16 6.59
C ALA A 295 15.89 15.21 7.42
N LEU A 296 15.38 16.43 7.54
CA LEU A 296 16.04 17.50 8.30
C LEU A 296 16.09 17.21 9.81
N ASP A 297 15.02 16.67 10.37
CA ASP A 297 14.93 16.31 11.80
C ASP A 297 15.98 15.25 12.18
N THR A 298 16.33 14.37 11.24
CA THR A 298 17.31 13.30 11.44
C THR A 298 18.72 13.66 10.94
N ALA A 299 18.91 14.82 10.31
CA ALA A 299 20.13 15.16 9.59
C ALA A 299 21.38 15.22 10.48
N ASN A 300 21.24 15.72 11.71
CA ASN A 300 22.35 15.79 12.65
C ASN A 300 22.75 14.40 13.18
N ALA A 301 21.77 13.58 13.55
CA ALA A 301 22.00 12.20 13.97
C ALA A 301 22.60 11.35 12.83
N ALA A 302 22.26 11.67 11.59
CA ALA A 302 22.80 11.04 10.39
C ALA A 302 24.21 11.54 9.98
N ASN A 303 24.79 12.51 10.72
CA ASN A 303 26.02 13.20 10.32
C ASN A 303 25.98 13.69 8.86
N ALA A 304 24.82 14.17 8.42
CA ALA A 304 24.62 14.59 7.05
C ALA A 304 25.51 15.80 6.71
N LYS A 305 26.10 15.78 5.50
CA LYS A 305 26.93 16.89 5.01
C LYS A 305 26.07 18.12 4.74
N ASP A 306 26.66 19.31 4.86
CA ASP A 306 25.95 20.57 4.62
C ASP A 306 25.33 20.64 3.22
N ALA A 307 26.03 20.12 2.20
CA ALA A 307 25.50 20.02 0.84
C ALA A 307 24.23 19.14 0.75
N ASP A 308 24.11 18.11 1.58
CA ASP A 308 22.92 17.24 1.58
C ASP A 308 21.78 17.81 2.43
N LYS A 309 22.11 18.50 3.53
CA LYS A 309 21.15 19.31 4.29
C LYS A 309 20.57 20.43 3.43
N ALA A 310 21.40 21.15 2.68
CA ALA A 310 20.97 22.18 1.74
C ALA A 310 19.98 21.65 0.71
N LYS A 311 20.23 20.44 0.15
CA LYS A 311 19.26 19.78 -0.75
C LYS A 311 17.93 19.48 -0.05
N ALA A 312 17.95 19.03 1.21
CA ALA A 312 16.73 18.74 1.95
C ALA A 312 15.90 20.01 2.21
N TYR A 313 16.54 21.10 2.63
CA TYR A 313 15.89 22.42 2.75
C TYR A 313 15.32 22.90 1.41
N TYR A 314 16.11 22.84 0.33
CA TYR A 314 15.66 23.20 -1.01
C TYR A 314 14.44 22.37 -1.44
N ARG A 315 14.44 21.06 -1.20
CA ARG A 315 13.31 20.17 -1.50
C ARG A 315 12.07 20.55 -0.68
N ARG A 316 12.22 20.90 0.60
CA ARG A 316 11.10 21.38 1.42
C ARG A 316 10.55 22.70 0.90
N ALA A 317 11.42 23.63 0.49
CA ALA A 317 11.01 24.90 -0.09
C ALA A 317 10.22 24.76 -1.40
N VAL A 318 10.64 23.85 -2.28
CA VAL A 318 9.90 23.53 -3.52
C VAL A 318 8.51 22.98 -3.19
N ALA A 319 8.40 22.14 -2.17
CA ALA A 319 7.12 21.62 -1.70
C ALA A 319 6.22 22.73 -1.15
N SER A 320 6.74 23.59 -0.26
CA SER A 320 6.01 24.74 0.30
C SER A 320 5.57 25.72 -0.80
N SER A 321 6.42 25.95 -1.82
CA SER A 321 6.04 26.76 -2.99
C SER A 321 4.88 26.13 -3.78
N GLY A 322 4.90 24.81 -3.97
CA GLY A 322 3.81 24.07 -4.61
C GLY A 322 2.50 24.12 -3.81
N LEU A 323 2.58 24.27 -2.48
CA LEU A 323 1.46 24.47 -1.57
C LEU A 323 1.00 25.93 -1.46
N LYS A 324 1.66 26.87 -2.17
CA LYS A 324 1.42 28.33 -2.09
C LYS A 324 1.73 28.91 -0.71
N GLU A 325 2.76 28.38 -0.07
CA GLU A 325 3.30 28.84 1.22
C GLU A 325 4.66 29.51 0.96
N GLU A 326 4.67 30.60 0.19
CA GLU A 326 5.93 31.18 -0.31
C GLU A 326 6.82 31.76 0.80
N ASP A 327 6.23 32.24 1.89
CA ASP A 327 6.98 32.78 3.03
C ASP A 327 7.79 31.68 3.75
N GLU A 328 7.22 30.46 3.89
CA GLU A 328 7.95 29.31 4.44
C GLU A 328 9.00 28.79 3.44
N ALA A 329 8.66 28.77 2.15
CA ALA A 329 9.63 28.41 1.11
C ALA A 329 10.86 29.32 1.13
N LEU A 330 10.67 30.63 1.33
CA LEU A 330 11.78 31.58 1.40
C LEU A 330 12.69 31.34 2.61
N LYS A 331 12.12 31.03 3.79
CA LYS A 331 12.92 30.70 4.98
C LYS A 331 13.79 29.47 4.74
N ASP A 332 13.21 28.41 4.19
CA ASP A 332 13.95 27.18 3.89
C ASP A 332 15.06 27.42 2.86
N LEU A 333 14.82 28.23 1.83
CA LEU A 333 15.85 28.57 0.84
C LEU A 333 16.98 29.40 1.45
N GLN A 334 16.70 30.27 2.41
CA GLN A 334 17.73 31.02 3.14
C GLN A 334 18.60 30.10 3.99
N GLU A 335 18.02 29.09 4.65
CA GLU A 335 18.80 28.07 5.35
C GLU A 335 19.63 27.23 4.37
N ALA A 336 19.08 26.87 3.21
CA ALA A 336 19.82 26.18 2.16
C ALA A 336 21.01 27.01 1.65
N GLU A 337 20.83 28.32 1.45
CA GLU A 337 21.88 29.25 0.99
C GLU A 337 23.01 29.40 1.99
N LYS A 338 22.73 29.37 3.31
CA LYS A 338 23.78 29.37 4.35
C LYS A 338 24.65 28.12 4.28
N LEU A 339 24.06 26.98 3.95
CA LEU A 339 24.74 25.68 3.90
C LEU A 339 25.43 25.41 2.57
N ALA A 340 24.98 26.03 1.48
CA ALA A 340 25.54 25.92 0.14
C ALA A 340 25.57 27.30 -0.55
N PRO A 341 26.45 28.21 -0.10
CA PRO A 341 26.50 29.56 -0.62
C PRO A 341 26.94 29.58 -2.09
N GLY A 342 26.21 30.34 -2.92
CA GLY A 342 26.49 30.47 -4.35
C GLY A 342 25.97 29.33 -5.23
N ASP A 343 25.20 28.38 -4.67
CA ASP A 343 24.51 27.38 -5.48
C ASP A 343 23.46 28.05 -6.40
N ALA A 344 23.66 27.90 -7.70
CA ALA A 344 22.80 28.55 -8.70
C ALA A 344 21.33 28.11 -8.61
N GLY A 345 21.07 26.86 -8.22
CA GLY A 345 19.70 26.34 -8.06
C GLY A 345 18.97 27.04 -6.92
N ILE A 346 19.62 27.19 -5.78
CA ILE A 346 19.08 27.89 -4.61
C ILE A 346 18.87 29.38 -4.92
N THR A 347 19.88 30.07 -5.45
CA THR A 347 19.78 31.51 -5.75
C THR A 347 18.66 31.81 -6.75
N ASN A 348 18.51 30.99 -7.80
CA ASN A 348 17.46 31.16 -8.79
C ASN A 348 16.06 30.94 -8.19
N GLU A 349 15.90 29.93 -7.33
CA GLU A 349 14.61 29.66 -6.69
C GLU A 349 14.26 30.76 -5.67
N ILE A 350 15.23 31.31 -4.93
CA ILE A 350 15.02 32.48 -4.05
C ILE A 350 14.46 33.66 -4.84
N ALA A 351 15.08 33.98 -5.99
CA ALA A 351 14.62 35.08 -6.84
C ALA A 351 13.17 34.86 -7.32
N LYS A 352 12.84 33.63 -7.72
CA LYS A 352 11.51 33.23 -8.15
C LYS A 352 10.47 33.35 -7.02
N VAL A 353 10.77 32.84 -5.83
CA VAL A 353 9.86 32.90 -4.66
C VAL A 353 9.65 34.35 -4.20
N LYS A 354 10.71 35.17 -4.13
CA LYS A 354 10.59 36.61 -3.81
C LYS A 354 9.69 37.35 -4.80
N LYS A 355 9.79 37.03 -6.09
CA LYS A 355 8.90 37.60 -7.11
C LYS A 355 7.45 37.19 -6.87
N ALA A 356 7.19 35.91 -6.59
CA ALA A 356 5.84 35.41 -6.30
C ALA A 356 5.20 36.10 -5.09
N ILE A 357 5.96 36.29 -4.01
CA ILE A 357 5.51 37.03 -2.82
C ILE A 357 5.15 38.47 -3.18
N LYS A 358 6.00 39.17 -3.93
CA LYS A 358 5.76 40.56 -4.36
C LYS A 358 4.49 40.66 -5.21
N ASP A 359 4.31 39.75 -6.15
CA ASP A 359 3.15 39.72 -7.04
C ASP A 359 1.85 39.45 -6.26
N ARG A 360 1.88 38.53 -5.28
CA ARG A 360 0.77 38.26 -4.36
C ARG A 360 0.39 39.51 -3.56
N GLN A 361 1.36 40.17 -2.92
CA GLN A 361 1.15 41.38 -2.14
C GLN A 361 0.59 42.54 -3.00
N ALA A 362 1.08 42.69 -4.24
CA ALA A 362 0.55 43.69 -5.16
C ALA A 362 -0.93 43.43 -5.51
N LYS A 363 -1.29 42.16 -5.73
CA LYS A 363 -2.69 41.76 -5.99
C LYS A 363 -3.60 41.99 -4.79
N GLU A 364 -3.13 41.66 -3.59
CA GLU A 364 -3.87 41.92 -2.34
C GLU A 364 -4.13 43.43 -2.15
N ARG A 365 -3.10 44.27 -2.35
CA ARG A 365 -3.24 45.75 -2.29
C ARG A 365 -4.23 46.29 -3.31
N ALA A 366 -4.15 45.84 -4.56
CA ALA A 366 -5.07 46.27 -5.62
C ALA A 366 -6.51 45.82 -5.34
N THR A 367 -6.69 44.64 -4.75
CA THR A 367 -8.02 44.14 -4.36
C THR A 367 -8.60 44.97 -3.22
N ALA A 368 -7.81 45.23 -2.16
CA ALA A 368 -8.22 46.09 -1.06
C ALA A 368 -8.61 47.50 -1.54
N GLN A 369 -7.82 48.10 -2.43
CA GLN A 369 -8.12 49.42 -3.00
C GLN A 369 -9.47 49.46 -3.72
N LYS A 370 -9.87 48.40 -4.41
CA LYS A 370 -11.18 48.29 -5.09
C LYS A 370 -12.36 48.09 -4.14
N PHE A 371 -12.13 47.55 -2.95
CA PHE A 371 -13.20 47.36 -1.94
C PHE A 371 -13.47 48.63 -1.14
N PHE A 372 -12.51 49.56 -1.08
CA PHE A 372 -12.62 50.84 -0.37
C PHE A 372 -12.81 52.05 -1.31
N SER A 373 -12.95 51.81 -2.62
CA SER A 373 -13.35 52.78 -3.65
C SER A 373 -14.77 52.51 -4.08
#